data_AF-Q5FMW6-F1
#
_entry.id   AF-Q5FMW6-F1
#
_cell.length_a   1.000
_cell.length_b   1.000
_cell.length_c   1.000
_cell.angle_alpha   90.00
_cell.angle_beta   90.00
_cell.angle_gamma   90.00
#
_symmetry.space_group_name_H-M   'P 1'
#
loop_
_entity.id
_entity.type
_entity.pdbx_description
1 polymer ?
#
loop_
_entity_poly.entity_id
_entity_poly.type
_entity_poly.pdbx_seq_one_letter_code
_entity_poly.pdbx_strand_id
1 'polypeptide(L)'
;MDHGELKNVKKTQGHRGTAVLNSTNGVIQTMKKQNPDFMFLQEIDTHSTRSHYVNQVKMVENHFQNYDYTFANNFHTAFLAWPLYDPHGSVQSGLLSMSKYKMTSAIRRKYPITSAFISKFTDLDRCFVIMRFPINNGKYLVMINSHMSAYNKGGKMRKAQMKLISNVMEKEYLAGNYVIVGGDFNHALGKDMLTHFDHQEKIPDWVSILDQKCCLKILLWLKLLTEIKLLQFVQLT
;
A
#
# COMPACT_ATOMS: atom_id res chain seq x y z
N MET A 1 -10.62 12.96 8.38
CA MET A 1 -9.81 13.46 7.25
C MET A 1 -8.35 13.60 7.68
N ASP A 2 -7.41 13.45 6.76
CA ASP A 2 -5.99 13.70 7.03
C ASP A 2 -5.75 15.19 7.27
N HIS A 3 -5.00 15.47 8.34
CA HIS A 3 -4.62 16.81 8.75
C HIS A 3 -3.10 16.94 8.67
N GLY A 4 -2.63 17.92 7.91
CA GLY A 4 -1.21 18.28 7.83
C GLY A 4 -0.93 19.59 8.57
N GLU A 5 0.30 19.76 9.04
CA GLU A 5 0.82 21.05 9.51
C GLU A 5 2.02 21.45 8.67
N LEU A 6 1.89 22.56 7.97
CA LEU A 6 2.98 23.17 7.22
C LEU A 6 4.05 23.69 8.19
N LYS A 7 5.29 23.83 7.72
CA LYS A 7 6.44 24.37 8.48
C LYS A 7 6.17 25.78 9.01
N ASN A 8 5.26 26.53 8.37
CA ASN A 8 4.77 27.83 8.81
C ASN A 8 3.54 27.76 9.75
N VAL A 9 3.26 26.59 10.35
CA VAL A 9 2.20 26.33 11.35
C VAL A 9 0.78 26.38 10.78
N LYS A 10 0.61 26.58 9.47
CA LYS A 10 -0.70 26.53 8.81
C LYS A 10 -1.19 25.08 8.71
N LYS A 11 -2.39 24.82 9.23
CA LYS A 11 -3.07 23.52 9.10
C LYS A 11 -3.69 23.38 7.72
N THR A 12 -3.56 22.20 7.13
CA THR A 12 -4.18 21.83 5.84
C THR A 12 -5.21 20.71 6.05
N GLN A 13 -6.27 20.72 5.24
CA GLN A 13 -7.31 19.70 5.24
C GLN A 13 -7.80 19.50 3.80
N GLY A 14 -7.86 18.26 3.31
CA GLY A 14 -8.41 17.95 1.99
C GLY A 14 -9.87 18.37 1.86
N HIS A 15 -10.31 18.79 0.66
CA HIS A 15 -11.69 19.24 0.41
C HIS A 15 -12.30 18.57 -0.84
N ARG A 16 -13.48 17.95 -0.65
CA ARG A 16 -14.59 17.67 -1.60
C ARG A 16 -14.38 16.65 -2.75
N GLY A 17 -15.46 15.95 -3.12
CA GLY A 17 -15.49 14.81 -4.05
C GLY A 17 -15.05 15.02 -5.51
N THR A 18 -15.06 16.23 -6.06
CA THR A 18 -14.41 16.51 -7.36
C THR A 18 -12.90 16.29 -7.30
N ALA A 19 -12.29 16.43 -6.12
CA ALA A 19 -10.89 16.09 -5.92
C ALA A 19 -10.62 14.59 -6.12
N VAL A 20 -11.56 13.71 -5.75
CA VAL A 20 -11.35 12.24 -5.87
C VAL A 20 -11.22 11.82 -7.33
N LEU A 21 -12.12 12.27 -8.22
CA LEU A 21 -12.04 11.95 -9.64
C LEU A 21 -10.78 12.56 -10.28
N ASN A 22 -10.46 13.81 -9.97
CA ASN A 22 -9.27 14.48 -10.51
C ASN A 22 -7.97 13.81 -10.04
N SER A 23 -7.86 13.47 -8.74
CA SER A 23 -6.72 12.74 -8.19
C SER A 23 -6.61 11.34 -8.80
N THR A 24 -7.72 10.60 -8.89
CA THR A 24 -7.75 9.27 -9.50
C THR A 24 -7.30 9.32 -10.96
N ASN A 25 -7.82 10.28 -11.73
CA ASN A 25 -7.41 10.50 -13.12
C ASN A 25 -5.93 10.90 -13.21
N GLY A 26 -5.44 11.77 -12.32
CA GLY A 26 -4.03 12.17 -12.26
C GLY A 26 -3.10 10.98 -12.03
N VAL A 27 -3.49 10.06 -11.13
CA VAL A 27 -2.76 8.81 -10.89
C VAL A 27 -2.79 7.90 -12.12
N ILE A 28 -3.96 7.73 -12.76
CA ILE A 28 -4.08 6.96 -14.01
C ILE A 28 -3.18 7.53 -15.11
N GLN A 29 -3.15 8.85 -15.30
CA GLN A 29 -2.29 9.49 -16.30
C GLN A 29 -0.81 9.29 -15.96
N THR A 30 -0.44 9.35 -14.69
CA THR A 30 0.92 9.07 -14.24
C THR A 30 1.29 7.61 -14.55
N MET A 31 0.42 6.65 -14.25
CA MET A 31 0.63 5.24 -14.58
C MET A 31 0.82 5.03 -16.08
N LYS A 32 -0.02 5.65 -16.92
CA LYS A 32 0.13 5.57 -18.39
C LYS A 32 1.46 6.13 -18.87
N LYS A 33 1.87 7.29 -18.34
CA LYS A 33 3.14 7.94 -18.69
C LYS A 33 4.35 7.07 -18.32
N GLN A 34 4.31 6.41 -17.17
CA GLN A 34 5.41 5.55 -16.72
C GLN A 34 5.46 4.20 -17.44
N ASN A 35 4.33 3.74 -18.00
CA ASN A 35 4.19 2.46 -18.70
C ASN A 35 4.81 1.26 -17.92
N PRO A 36 4.44 1.06 -16.65
CA PRO A 36 5.07 0.07 -15.78
C PRO A 36 4.67 -1.36 -16.15
N ASP A 37 5.53 -2.33 -15.86
CA ASP A 37 5.24 -3.75 -16.07
C ASP A 37 4.41 -4.33 -14.93
N PHE A 38 4.58 -3.78 -13.73
CA PHE A 38 3.82 -4.13 -12.52
C PHE A 38 3.37 -2.86 -11.81
N MET A 39 2.15 -2.87 -11.28
CA MET A 39 1.57 -1.75 -10.53
C MET A 39 1.00 -2.23 -9.20
N PHE A 40 1.41 -1.60 -8.11
CA PHE A 40 0.84 -1.82 -6.78
C PHE A 40 0.14 -0.56 -6.28
N LEU A 41 -1.14 -0.68 -6.01
CA LEU A 41 -1.96 0.39 -5.46
C LEU A 41 -2.50 -0.05 -4.09
N GLN A 42 -2.31 0.82 -3.10
CA GLN A 42 -2.92 0.74 -1.78
C GLN A 42 -4.06 1.77 -1.69
N GLU A 43 -4.96 1.58 -0.71
CA GLU A 43 -6.06 2.52 -0.42
C GLU A 43 -6.95 2.84 -1.62
N ILE A 44 -7.13 1.87 -2.52
CA ILE A 44 -7.99 2.03 -3.68
C ILE A 44 -9.42 1.62 -3.34
N ASP A 45 -10.36 2.55 -3.49
CA ASP A 45 -11.73 2.39 -3.09
C ASP A 45 -12.60 1.80 -4.21
N THR A 46 -13.53 0.93 -3.83
CA THR A 46 -14.56 0.38 -4.73
C THR A 46 -15.93 1.00 -4.45
N HIS A 47 -16.22 1.30 -3.18
CA HIS A 47 -17.51 1.84 -2.75
C HIS A 47 -17.43 2.44 -1.34
N SER A 48 -16.67 3.53 -1.16
CA SER A 48 -16.47 4.17 0.14
C SER A 48 -17.14 5.54 0.20
N THR A 49 -17.63 5.94 1.38
CA THR A 49 -18.21 7.27 1.60
C THR A 49 -17.16 8.37 1.34
N ARG A 50 -15.91 8.16 1.80
CA ARG A 50 -14.78 9.08 1.57
C ARG A 50 -14.41 9.27 0.09
N SER A 51 -14.66 8.26 -0.75
CA SER A 51 -14.45 8.36 -2.20
C SER A 51 -15.70 8.81 -2.95
N HIS A 52 -16.76 9.26 -2.23
CA HIS A 52 -18.06 9.56 -2.81
C HIS A 52 -18.59 8.41 -3.68
N TYR A 53 -18.34 7.17 -3.24
CA TYR A 53 -18.73 5.94 -3.92
C TYR A 53 -18.13 5.75 -5.32
N VAL A 54 -17.09 6.52 -5.67
CA VAL A 54 -16.31 6.31 -6.89
C VAL A 54 -15.60 4.97 -6.79
N ASN A 55 -15.83 4.12 -7.80
CA ASN A 55 -15.14 2.83 -7.93
C ASN A 55 -13.82 3.03 -8.68
N GLN A 56 -12.77 3.37 -7.92
CA GLN A 56 -11.44 3.65 -8.44
C GLN A 56 -10.81 2.39 -9.05
N VAL A 57 -11.06 1.19 -8.49
CA VAL A 57 -10.60 -0.07 -9.07
C VAL A 57 -11.12 -0.21 -10.50
N LYS A 58 -12.42 0.01 -10.72
CA LYS A 58 -13.02 -0.11 -12.05
C LYS A 58 -12.49 0.95 -13.01
N MET A 59 -12.26 2.17 -12.53
CA MET A 59 -11.62 3.23 -13.34
C MET A 59 -10.23 2.81 -13.82
N VAL A 60 -9.40 2.26 -12.92
CA VAL A 60 -8.06 1.79 -13.27
C VAL A 60 -8.13 0.60 -14.24
N GLU A 61 -8.93 -0.43 -13.93
CA GLU A 61 -9.13 -1.59 -14.82
C GLU A 61 -9.52 -1.18 -16.25
N ASN A 62 -10.46 -0.24 -16.40
CA ASN A 62 -10.93 0.22 -17.70
C ASN A 62 -9.84 0.92 -18.53
N HIS A 63 -8.80 1.46 -17.90
CA HIS A 63 -7.68 2.09 -18.60
C HIS A 63 -6.50 1.16 -18.87
N PHE A 64 -6.44 0.01 -18.20
CA PHE A 64 -5.37 -0.98 -18.31
C PHE A 64 -5.92 -2.36 -18.64
N GLN A 65 -6.83 -2.43 -19.62
CA GLN A 65 -7.55 -3.66 -20.01
C GLN A 65 -6.65 -4.82 -20.44
N ASN A 66 -5.43 -4.53 -20.88
CA ASN A 66 -4.44 -5.53 -21.31
C ASN A 66 -3.56 -6.04 -20.16
N TYR A 67 -3.81 -5.59 -18.92
CA TYR A 67 -3.10 -6.05 -17.75
C TYR A 67 -3.91 -7.13 -17.03
N ASP A 68 -3.24 -8.18 -16.58
CA ASP A 68 -3.80 -9.08 -15.58
C ASP A 68 -3.85 -8.35 -14.23
N TYR A 69 -4.82 -8.67 -13.38
CA TYR A 69 -5.01 -7.94 -12.13
C TYR A 69 -5.61 -8.77 -11.00
N THR A 70 -5.39 -8.29 -9.78
CA THR A 70 -6.00 -8.86 -8.56
C THR A 70 -6.43 -7.72 -7.66
N PHE A 71 -7.62 -7.84 -7.07
CA PHE A 71 -8.07 -6.95 -6.02
C PHE A 71 -8.25 -7.74 -4.71
N ALA A 72 -7.65 -7.25 -3.63
CA ALA A 72 -7.78 -7.83 -2.30
C ALA A 72 -8.28 -6.77 -1.32
N ASN A 73 -9.49 -6.94 -0.80
CA ASN A 73 -10.03 -6.07 0.23
C ASN A 73 -9.15 -6.14 1.50
N ASN A 74 -8.75 -4.97 2.00
CA ASN A 74 -7.93 -4.83 3.21
C ASN A 74 -8.49 -3.81 4.20
N PHE A 75 -9.63 -3.17 3.86
CA PHE A 75 -10.36 -2.31 4.76
C PHE A 75 -11.85 -2.32 4.39
N HIS A 76 -12.63 -2.98 5.24
CA HIS A 76 -14.08 -3.04 5.13
C HIS A 76 -14.73 -2.62 6.44
N THR A 77 -15.59 -1.61 6.39
CA THR A 77 -16.48 -1.24 7.50
C THR A 77 -17.83 -0.83 6.97
N ALA A 78 -18.89 -1.34 7.59
CA ALA A 78 -20.27 -1.02 7.22
C ALA A 78 -20.59 0.45 7.50
N PHE A 79 -20.06 1.01 8.60
CA PHE A 79 -20.14 2.42 8.92
C PHE A 79 -19.15 2.77 10.06
N LEU A 80 -18.27 3.73 9.83
CA LEU A 80 -17.40 4.30 10.85
C LEU A 80 -17.89 5.69 11.23
N ALA A 81 -18.58 5.78 12.37
CA ALA A 81 -19.11 7.02 12.95
C ALA A 81 -18.03 7.91 13.62
N TRP A 82 -16.82 7.92 13.07
CA TRP A 82 -15.67 8.64 13.59
C TRP A 82 -14.94 9.39 12.48
N PRO A 83 -14.43 10.61 12.73
CA PRO A 83 -14.76 11.49 13.85
C PRO A 83 -16.25 11.88 13.87
N LEU A 84 -16.81 12.19 15.06
CA LEU A 84 -18.25 12.42 15.28
C LEU A 84 -18.89 13.45 14.35
N TYR A 85 -18.13 14.48 13.96
CA TYR A 85 -18.61 15.59 13.12
C TYR A 85 -18.22 15.46 11.64
N ASP A 86 -17.52 14.39 11.27
CA ASP A 86 -17.12 14.06 9.89
C ASP A 86 -16.88 12.53 9.80
N PRO A 87 -17.93 11.72 9.93
CA PRO A 87 -17.77 10.27 10.01
C PRO A 87 -17.19 9.72 8.71
N HIS A 88 -16.18 8.85 8.84
CA HIS A 88 -15.58 8.12 7.72
C HIS A 88 -16.62 7.34 6.88
N GLY A 89 -17.77 7.02 7.46
CA GLY A 89 -18.87 6.37 6.77
C GLY A 89 -18.55 4.91 6.43
N SER A 90 -19.20 4.37 5.39
CA SER A 90 -18.86 3.04 4.89
C SER A 90 -17.51 3.08 4.14
N VAL A 91 -16.71 2.04 4.30
CA VAL A 91 -15.44 1.90 3.57
C VAL A 91 -15.34 0.53 2.93
N GLN A 92 -14.96 0.52 1.66
CA GLN A 92 -14.62 -0.67 0.90
C GLN A 92 -13.37 -0.39 0.06
N SER A 93 -12.21 -0.66 0.65
CA SER A 93 -10.89 -0.37 0.10
C SER A 93 -10.00 -1.61 0.08
N GLY A 94 -8.97 -1.59 -0.76
CA GLY A 94 -8.11 -2.76 -0.93
C GLY A 94 -6.74 -2.49 -1.51
N LEU A 95 -6.14 -3.60 -1.92
CA LEU A 95 -4.91 -3.69 -2.68
C LEU A 95 -5.27 -4.06 -4.12
N LEU A 96 -5.00 -3.17 -5.07
CA LEU A 96 -5.03 -3.52 -6.49
C LEU A 96 -3.59 -3.78 -6.94
N SER A 97 -3.39 -4.94 -7.54
CA SER A 97 -2.14 -5.26 -8.22
C SER A 97 -2.43 -5.52 -9.68
N MET A 98 -1.62 -4.97 -10.58
CA MET A 98 -1.75 -5.18 -12.02
C MET A 98 -0.42 -5.58 -12.63
N SER A 99 -0.45 -6.35 -13.71
CA SER A 99 0.75 -6.77 -14.44
C SER A 99 0.49 -6.92 -15.93
N LYS A 100 1.50 -6.59 -16.76
CA LYS A 100 1.49 -6.96 -18.20
C LYS A 100 1.59 -8.47 -18.41
N TYR A 101 2.04 -9.21 -17.40
CA TYR A 101 2.25 -10.64 -17.44
C TYR A 101 1.11 -11.36 -16.74
N LYS A 102 0.83 -12.60 -17.16
CA LYS A 102 -0.21 -13.42 -16.56
C LYS A 102 0.25 -14.04 -15.25
N MET A 103 -0.54 -13.86 -14.19
CA MET A 103 -0.34 -14.51 -12.90
C MET A 103 -0.78 -15.97 -12.97
N THR A 104 -0.02 -16.89 -12.37
CA THR A 104 -0.50 -18.26 -12.14
C THR A 104 -1.33 -18.36 -10.86
N SER A 105 -1.07 -17.51 -9.87
CA SER A 105 -1.81 -17.48 -8.61
C SER A 105 -1.63 -16.15 -7.89
N ALA A 106 -2.63 -15.82 -7.07
CA ALA A 106 -2.59 -14.70 -6.15
C ALA A 106 -3.22 -15.11 -4.81
N ILE A 107 -2.48 -14.93 -3.71
CA ILE A 107 -2.91 -15.37 -2.38
C ILE A 107 -2.86 -14.19 -1.41
N ARG A 108 -4.01 -13.81 -0.88
CA ARG A 108 -4.12 -12.83 0.21
C ARG A 108 -3.72 -13.46 1.54
N ARG A 109 -2.86 -12.78 2.31
CA ARG A 109 -2.47 -13.14 3.67
C ARG A 109 -2.76 -12.00 4.61
N LYS A 110 -3.54 -12.27 5.67
CA LYS A 110 -3.88 -11.28 6.69
C LYS A 110 -2.69 -11.06 7.62
N TYR A 111 -2.41 -9.80 7.94
CA TYR A 111 -1.45 -9.44 8.97
C TYR A 111 -2.04 -9.68 10.36
N PRO A 112 -1.21 -9.98 11.38
CA PRO A 112 -1.67 -9.90 12.75
C PRO A 112 -2.02 -8.43 13.04
N ILE A 113 -3.16 -8.21 13.70
CA ILE A 113 -3.70 -6.89 14.07
C ILE A 113 -3.92 -6.83 15.58
N THR A 114 -3.90 -5.63 16.17
CA THR A 114 -4.18 -5.45 17.61
C THR A 114 -5.64 -5.78 17.93
N SER A 115 -5.89 -6.33 19.12
CA SER A 115 -7.23 -6.52 19.66
C SER A 115 -7.81 -5.27 20.36
N ALA A 116 -7.02 -4.19 20.46
CA ALA A 116 -7.44 -2.99 21.16
C ALA A 116 -8.63 -2.32 20.45
N PHE A 117 -9.64 -1.93 21.24
CA PHE A 117 -10.97 -1.54 20.77
C PHE A 117 -10.94 -0.42 19.72
N ILE A 118 -10.14 0.63 19.91
CA ILE A 118 -10.06 1.77 18.98
C ILE A 118 -9.34 1.40 17.68
N SER A 119 -8.22 0.67 17.75
CA SER A 119 -7.50 0.20 16.55
C SER A 119 -8.31 -0.80 15.71
N LYS A 120 -9.26 -1.51 16.34
CA LYS A 120 -10.17 -2.42 15.65
C LYS A 120 -11.10 -1.68 14.69
N PHE A 121 -11.23 -0.35 14.73
CA PHE A 121 -12.08 0.38 13.79
C PHE A 121 -11.34 0.89 12.55
N THR A 122 -9.99 0.93 12.59
CA THR A 122 -9.14 1.47 11.52
C THR A 122 -8.18 0.44 10.90
N ASP A 123 -7.96 -0.71 11.55
CA ASP A 123 -6.98 -1.73 11.13
C ASP A 123 -7.61 -3.12 10.88
N LEU A 124 -8.91 -3.19 10.55
CA LEU A 124 -9.67 -4.46 10.54
C LEU A 124 -9.07 -5.56 9.67
N ASP A 125 -8.43 -5.22 8.55
CA ASP A 125 -8.08 -6.20 7.51
C ASP A 125 -6.73 -5.99 6.82
N ARG A 126 -5.77 -5.35 7.50
CA ARG A 126 -4.39 -5.21 7.00
C ARG A 126 -3.87 -6.54 6.46
N CYS A 127 -3.36 -6.53 5.24
CA CYS A 127 -2.97 -7.74 4.54
C CYS A 127 -1.86 -7.43 3.51
N PHE A 128 -1.38 -8.50 2.90
CA PHE A 128 -0.57 -8.44 1.70
C PHE A 128 -1.04 -9.52 0.72
N VAL A 129 -0.76 -9.34 -0.57
CA VAL A 129 -1.08 -10.30 -1.63
C VAL A 129 0.22 -10.82 -2.23
N ILE A 130 0.36 -12.15 -2.27
CA ILE A 130 1.49 -12.84 -2.90
C ILE A 130 1.05 -13.29 -4.29
N MET A 131 1.67 -12.75 -5.34
CA MET A 131 1.40 -13.09 -6.74
C MET A 131 2.57 -13.87 -7.31
N ARG A 132 2.29 -14.89 -8.12
CA ARG A 132 3.31 -15.72 -8.79
C ARG A 132 3.26 -15.57 -10.29
N PHE A 133 4.42 -15.30 -10.87
CA PHE A 133 4.65 -15.22 -12.29
C PHE A 133 5.68 -16.28 -12.67
N PRO A 134 5.36 -17.21 -13.58
CA PRO A 134 6.28 -18.27 -13.96
C PRO A 134 7.43 -17.65 -14.79
N ILE A 135 8.64 -18.16 -14.61
CA ILE A 135 9.81 -17.75 -15.41
C ILE A 135 10.49 -18.98 -16.01
N ASN A 136 11.28 -18.76 -17.07
CA ASN A 136 11.74 -19.82 -17.99
C ASN A 136 12.59 -20.94 -17.33
N ASN A 137 13.17 -20.70 -16.16
CA ASN A 137 14.00 -21.68 -15.45
C ASN A 137 13.19 -22.59 -14.49
N GLY A 138 11.86 -22.65 -14.63
CA GLY A 138 10.98 -23.45 -13.78
C GLY A 138 10.80 -22.88 -12.36
N LYS A 139 11.21 -21.62 -12.13
CA LYS A 139 10.99 -20.88 -10.89
C LYS A 139 9.89 -19.85 -11.07
N TYR A 140 9.65 -19.06 -10.02
CA TYR A 140 8.70 -17.95 -10.04
C TYR A 140 9.38 -16.62 -9.74
N LEU A 141 8.90 -15.56 -10.40
CA LEU A 141 8.93 -14.21 -9.86
C LEU A 141 7.73 -14.04 -8.93
N VAL A 142 8.01 -13.81 -7.66
CA VAL A 142 7.04 -13.61 -6.59
C VAL A 142 6.96 -12.13 -6.28
N MET A 143 5.81 -11.54 -6.60
CA MET A 143 5.51 -10.14 -6.38
C MET A 143 4.60 -10.02 -5.15
N ILE A 144 4.95 -9.15 -4.20
CA ILE A 144 4.16 -8.96 -2.98
C ILE A 144 3.73 -7.51 -2.85
N ASN A 145 2.41 -7.26 -2.85
CA ASN A 145 1.80 -5.96 -2.56
C ASN A 145 1.34 -5.93 -1.10
N SER A 146 1.92 -5.04 -0.29
CA SER A 146 1.75 -4.99 1.17
C SER A 146 1.05 -3.70 1.62
N HIS A 147 0.23 -3.79 2.67
CA HIS A 147 -0.22 -2.61 3.41
C HIS A 147 -0.28 -2.89 4.91
N MET A 148 0.70 -2.34 5.64
CA MET A 148 0.88 -2.53 7.07
C MET A 148 0.11 -1.52 7.91
N SER A 149 -0.05 -1.81 9.20
CA SER A 149 -0.73 -0.90 10.14
C SER A 149 0.05 0.39 10.36
N ALA A 150 -0.63 1.53 10.31
CA ALA A 150 -0.05 2.86 10.52
C ALA A 150 0.45 3.10 11.96
N TYR A 151 -0.34 2.69 12.96
CA TYR A 151 -0.08 3.03 14.35
C TYR A 151 -0.12 1.83 15.30
N ASN A 152 0.92 1.68 16.11
CA ASN A 152 0.85 0.88 17.33
C ASN A 152 1.77 1.46 18.40
N LYS A 153 1.18 1.89 19.52
CA LYS A 153 1.89 2.28 20.75
C LYS A 153 2.83 1.16 21.21
N GLY A 154 4.15 1.39 21.10
CA GLY A 154 5.18 0.43 21.49
C GLY A 154 5.64 -0.55 20.39
N GLY A 155 5.19 -0.41 19.15
CA GLY A 155 5.79 -1.03 17.96
C GLY A 155 5.73 -2.57 17.85
N LYS A 156 5.06 -3.27 18.78
CA LYS A 156 5.00 -4.74 18.84
C LYS A 156 4.34 -5.36 17.60
N MET A 157 3.22 -4.81 17.13
CA MET A 157 2.52 -5.32 15.95
C MET A 157 3.33 -5.13 14.67
N ARG A 158 4.00 -3.99 14.51
CA ARG A 158 4.82 -3.73 13.33
C ARG A 158 5.96 -4.74 13.22
N LYS A 159 6.62 -5.06 14.34
CA LYS A 159 7.62 -6.15 14.39
C LYS A 159 7.03 -7.50 14.00
N ALA A 160 5.83 -7.84 14.47
CA ALA A 160 5.15 -9.08 14.12
C ALA A 160 4.76 -9.14 12.62
N GLN A 161 4.25 -8.03 12.06
CA GLN A 161 3.91 -7.90 10.65
C GLN A 161 5.15 -8.01 9.75
N MET A 162 6.23 -7.32 10.13
CA MET A 162 7.52 -7.40 9.43
C MET A 162 8.11 -8.81 9.48
N LYS A 163 8.08 -9.46 10.65
CA LYS A 163 8.53 -10.86 10.80
C LYS A 163 7.72 -11.80 9.91
N LEU A 164 6.39 -11.63 9.82
CA LEU A 164 5.55 -12.47 8.97
C LEU A 164 5.92 -12.35 7.49
N ILE A 165 5.98 -11.13 6.94
CA ILE A 165 6.32 -10.97 5.51
C ILE A 165 7.76 -11.39 5.23
N SER A 166 8.70 -11.12 6.15
CA SER A 166 10.09 -11.52 5.96
C SER A 166 10.26 -13.05 5.94
N ASN A 167 9.52 -13.78 6.79
CA ASN A 167 9.49 -15.25 6.76
C ASN A 167 8.90 -15.79 5.45
N VAL A 168 7.93 -15.09 4.85
CA VAL A 168 7.41 -15.46 3.52
C VAL A 168 8.47 -15.25 2.46
N MET A 169 9.14 -14.10 2.45
CA MET A 169 10.22 -13.80 1.50
C MET A 169 11.37 -14.80 1.60
N GLU A 170 11.80 -15.13 2.82
CA GLU A 170 12.88 -16.09 3.07
C GLU A 170 12.52 -17.49 2.54
N LYS A 171 11.29 -17.96 2.78
CA LYS A 171 10.82 -19.25 2.25
C LYS A 171 10.82 -19.29 0.72
N GLU A 172 10.36 -18.23 0.07
CA GLU A 172 10.37 -18.16 -1.40
C GLU A 172 11.80 -18.08 -1.95
N TYR A 173 12.68 -17.30 -1.32
CA TYR A 173 14.09 -17.22 -1.68
C TYR A 173 14.80 -18.58 -1.54
N LEU A 174 14.58 -19.29 -0.43
CA LEU A 174 15.15 -20.64 -0.21
C LEU A 174 14.61 -21.69 -1.19
N ALA A 175 13.41 -21.48 -1.75
CA ALA A 175 12.87 -22.31 -2.84
C ALA A 175 13.50 -22.00 -4.22
N GLY A 176 14.36 -20.96 -4.30
CA GLY A 176 15.00 -20.48 -5.52
C GLY A 176 14.12 -19.55 -6.35
N ASN A 177 13.06 -18.98 -5.76
CA ASN A 177 12.23 -17.97 -6.41
C ASN A 177 12.82 -16.57 -6.26
N TYR A 178 12.47 -15.68 -7.19
CA TYR A 178 12.83 -14.26 -7.14
C TYR A 178 11.72 -13.52 -6.41
N VAL A 179 12.05 -12.65 -5.47
CA VAL A 179 11.05 -11.99 -4.62
C VAL A 179 11.20 -10.48 -4.72
N ILE A 180 10.11 -9.81 -5.09
CA ILE A 180 9.99 -8.34 -5.03
C ILE A 180 8.82 -8.01 -4.12
N VAL A 181 9.08 -7.18 -3.10
CA VAL A 181 8.05 -6.68 -2.20
C VAL A 181 7.97 -5.18 -2.31
N GLY A 182 6.76 -4.68 -2.53
CA GLY A 182 6.42 -3.26 -2.49
C GLY A 182 5.11 -3.07 -1.74
N GLY A 183 4.79 -1.83 -1.43
CA GLY A 183 3.58 -1.50 -0.70
C GLY A 183 3.78 -0.45 0.37
N ASP A 184 2.68 -0.06 1.00
CA ASP A 184 2.72 0.90 2.09
C ASP A 184 3.09 0.17 3.40
N PHE A 185 4.31 0.40 3.84
CA PHE A 185 4.79 -0.13 5.11
C PHE A 185 4.38 0.75 6.29
N ASN A 186 3.89 1.98 6.07
CA ASN A 186 3.69 3.00 7.11
C ASN A 186 4.97 3.28 7.94
N HIS A 187 6.13 3.19 7.28
CA HIS A 187 7.43 3.53 7.86
C HIS A 187 8.22 4.38 6.86
N ALA A 188 9.02 5.31 7.38
CA ALA A 188 10.10 5.90 6.60
C ALA A 188 11.18 4.85 6.34
N LEU A 189 11.55 4.65 5.08
CA LEU A 189 12.51 3.63 4.67
C LEU A 189 13.95 4.09 4.93
N GLY A 190 14.39 3.96 6.18
CA GLY A 190 15.67 4.49 6.63
C GLY A 190 15.59 5.97 7.03
N LYS A 191 16.60 6.44 7.77
CA LYS A 191 16.65 7.80 8.30
C LYS A 191 16.72 8.85 7.19
N ASP A 192 17.47 8.54 6.13
CA ASP A 192 17.75 9.49 5.05
C ASP A 192 16.52 9.77 4.20
N MET A 193 15.57 8.82 4.10
CA MET A 193 14.34 8.98 3.33
C MET A 193 13.36 10.00 3.94
N LEU A 194 13.49 10.30 5.24
CA LEU A 194 12.67 11.33 5.89
C LEU A 194 12.94 12.74 5.35
N THR A 195 14.16 13.00 4.91
CA THR A 195 14.61 14.32 4.45
C THR A 195 15.02 14.30 2.98
N HIS A 196 14.85 13.17 2.28
CA HIS A 196 15.30 13.01 0.90
C HIS A 196 14.51 13.85 -0.09
N PHE A 197 13.21 14.06 0.17
CA PHE A 197 12.34 14.86 -0.67
C PHE A 197 12.09 16.24 -0.04
N ASP A 198 12.17 17.27 -0.87
CA ASP A 198 11.76 18.62 -0.50
C ASP A 198 10.28 18.60 -0.12
N HIS A 199 10.00 18.95 1.13
CA HIS A 199 8.64 18.99 1.67
C HIS A 199 8.45 20.25 2.53
N GLN A 200 7.23 20.74 2.58
CA GLN A 200 6.86 21.95 3.32
C GLN A 200 6.12 21.62 4.62
N GLU A 201 5.89 20.35 4.93
CA GLU A 201 5.22 19.89 6.16
C GLU A 201 6.22 19.59 7.28
N LYS A 202 5.78 19.62 8.53
CA LYS A 202 6.58 19.10 9.64
C LYS A 202 6.53 17.57 9.62
N ILE A 203 7.66 16.90 9.85
CA ILE A 203 7.68 15.45 10.08
C ILE A 203 6.97 15.18 11.40
N PRO A 204 5.85 14.44 11.41
CA PRO A 204 5.15 14.17 12.66
C PRO A 204 5.95 13.27 13.60
N ASP A 205 5.84 13.50 14.92
CA ASP A 205 6.56 12.71 15.95
C ASP A 205 6.20 11.22 15.96
N TRP A 206 5.10 10.84 15.31
CA TRP A 206 4.64 9.46 15.20
C TRP A 206 5.27 8.69 14.03
N VAL A 207 6.01 9.35 13.13
CA VAL A 207 6.64 8.68 11.98
C VAL A 207 7.71 7.71 12.48
N SER A 208 7.57 6.44 12.09
CA SER A 208 8.53 5.40 12.45
C SER A 208 9.54 5.20 11.34
N ILE A 209 10.81 5.07 11.71
CA ILE A 209 11.90 4.77 10.79
C ILE A 209 12.11 3.26 10.76
N LEU A 210 12.12 2.69 9.56
CA LEU A 210 12.54 1.31 9.31
C LEU A 210 14.07 1.27 9.16
N ASP A 211 14.78 0.86 10.20
CA ASP A 211 16.23 0.64 10.15
C ASP A 211 16.55 -0.75 9.54
N GLN A 212 17.69 -0.91 8.86
CA GLN A 212 18.18 -2.18 8.33
C GLN A 212 18.20 -3.30 9.39
N LYS A 213 18.43 -2.95 10.67
CA LYS A 213 18.36 -3.90 11.79
C LYS A 213 16.97 -4.51 12.02
N CYS A 214 15.91 -3.86 11.53
CA CYS A 214 14.54 -4.35 11.58
C CYS A 214 14.19 -5.27 10.40
N CYS A 215 15.06 -5.36 9.40
CA CYS A 215 14.92 -6.22 8.24
C CYS A 215 15.84 -7.44 8.36
N LEU A 216 15.41 -8.59 7.82
CA LEU A 216 16.34 -9.71 7.61
C LEU A 216 17.52 -9.25 6.73
N LYS A 217 18.72 -9.80 6.96
CA LYS A 217 19.95 -9.53 6.19
C LYS A 217 19.79 -9.69 4.66
N ILE A 218 18.68 -10.27 4.21
CA ILE A 218 18.34 -10.58 2.81
C ILE A 218 17.57 -9.44 2.13
N LEU A 219 17.14 -8.40 2.86
CA LEU A 219 16.46 -7.24 2.26
C LEU A 219 17.49 -6.27 1.65
N LEU A 220 17.76 -6.41 0.35
CA LEU A 220 18.45 -5.38 -0.41
C LEU A 220 17.41 -4.38 -0.95
N TRP A 221 17.49 -3.13 -0.49
CA TRP A 221 16.72 -2.04 -1.09
C TRP A 221 17.33 -1.71 -2.46
N LEU A 222 16.88 -2.41 -3.49
CA LEU A 222 17.26 -2.09 -4.86
C LEU A 222 16.42 -0.90 -5.33
N LYS A 223 17.10 0.22 -5.63
CA LYS A 223 16.58 1.18 -6.60
C LYS A 223 16.49 0.41 -7.91
N LEU A 224 15.27 0.01 -8.30
CA LEU A 224 15.01 -0.72 -9.54
C LEU A 224 15.56 0.09 -10.73
N LEU A 225 16.76 -0.29 -11.17
CA LEU A 225 17.45 0.19 -12.36
C LEU A 225 17.61 -0.96 -13.38
N THR A 226 16.65 -1.89 -13.38
CA THR A 226 16.61 -3.02 -14.33
C THR A 226 15.37 -2.93 -15.20
N GLU A 227 15.33 -3.70 -16.30
CA GLU A 227 14.30 -3.68 -17.36
C GLU A 227 12.85 -3.90 -16.87
N ILE A 228 12.65 -4.26 -15.60
CA ILE A 228 11.33 -4.41 -14.97
C ILE A 228 10.95 -3.11 -14.25
N LYS A 229 9.87 -2.48 -14.72
CA LYS A 229 9.33 -1.25 -14.12
C LYS A 229 8.21 -1.58 -13.14
N LEU A 230 8.50 -1.49 -11.83
CA LEU A 230 7.48 -1.49 -10.77
C LEU A 230 7.10 -0.05 -10.44
N LEU A 231 5.81 0.25 -10.51
CA LEU A 231 5.26 1.52 -10.04
C LEU A 231 4.36 1.27 -8.82
N GLN A 232 4.50 2.11 -7.79
CA GLN A 232 3.76 2.00 -6.55
C GLN A 232 3.12 3.34 -6.16
N PHE A 233 1.86 3.28 -5.72
CA PHE A 233 1.15 4.41 -5.11
C PHE A 233 0.71 4.06 -3.69
N VAL A 234 1.08 4.92 -2.74
CA VAL A 234 0.88 4.69 -1.29
C VAL A 234 -0.46 5.25 -0.78
N GLN A 235 -1.13 6.15 -1.50
CA GLN A 235 -2.43 6.69 -1.09
C GLN A 235 -3.16 7.29 -2.29
N LEU A 236 -4.46 7.02 -2.44
CA LEU A 236 -5.27 7.52 -3.57
C LEU A 236 -6.44 8.42 -3.16
N THR A 237 -6.65 8.60 -1.85
CA THR A 237 -7.77 9.35 -1.27
C THR A 237 -7.30 10.32 -0.21
#